data_AF-K5XR38-F1
#
_entry.id   AF-K5XR38-F1
#
_cell.length_a   1.000
_cell.length_b   1.000
_cell.length_c   1.000
_cell.angle_alpha   90.00
_cell.angle_beta   90.00
_cell.angle_gamma   90.00
#
_symmetry.space_group_name_H-M   'P 1'
#
loop_
_entity.id
_entity.type
_entity.pdbx_description
1 polymer ?
#
loop_
_entity_poly.entity_id
_entity_poly.type
_entity_poly.pdbx_seq_one_letter_code
_entity_poly.pdbx_strand_id
1 'polypeptide(L)'
;MAFAVASLSPKSFILPDLVSHCDFKLRISRHRKQVTVETKKWLFQGDSLDANKRKAFHGLNAGLLTAMTYPNAACPQLRVCNDFLTFLFHLDNLSDDMDNRGTHNIADVVLNSLYFPYSYPSTARIGRMTKHLYKRVIPTSSPGTQQRFIETMDFFFQSVTQQALDRANGVIPDLDSYIALRRDTSGCKPCWALIEYANNLKIPDEVMDHPTILALGEAANDLVTWSNDIFSYNVEQSKGDTHNMIPVVMYQKDLSLQEAVDFVGQMCKSSIDRFKAERDNLPSWGPHIDRQVNVYVQGLADWIVGSLHWSFESTRYFGSNGRKIKSTRVVELLPLRQEARARAATVTLRPTLSPITVPPRAPSPATPTESEPVTPSSSVHSISVPKSADSEESTPHSPWSVQRSQDVVVSPIPNSPKPTLGRIQTESLFVSETQEQTPESGVLVQYPEILSPAMANPMVNQRIVRNEPLGLYSLTIWLFYTLIYAPTMTLLRVFLNQDVHPHPLCHYGYL
;
A
#
# COMPACT_ATOMS: atom_id res chain seq x y z
N MET A 1 -5.77 52.37 -14.17
CA MET A 1 -5.83 52.37 -12.69
C MET A 1 -5.38 51.00 -12.20
N ALA A 2 -4.30 50.99 -11.42
CA ALA A 2 -3.75 49.78 -10.84
C ALA A 2 -4.64 49.30 -9.67
N PHE A 3 -5.06 48.05 -9.70
CA PHE A 3 -5.38 47.28 -8.50
C PHE A 3 -4.41 46.10 -8.44
N ALA A 4 -3.19 46.40 -8.00
CA ALA A 4 -2.33 45.40 -7.41
C ALA A 4 -2.90 45.10 -6.03
N VAL A 5 -3.88 44.20 -5.95
CA VAL A 5 -4.09 43.46 -4.71
C VAL A 5 -2.90 42.51 -4.66
N ALA A 6 -1.84 42.90 -3.94
CA ALA A 6 -0.89 41.93 -3.45
C ALA A 6 -1.71 40.95 -2.62
N SER A 7 -2.13 39.81 -3.20
CA SER A 7 -2.79 38.77 -2.43
C SER A 7 -1.78 38.36 -1.37
N LEU A 8 -2.02 38.75 -0.12
CA LEU A 8 -1.19 38.35 0.99
C LEU A 8 -1.19 36.82 0.98
N SER A 9 -0.08 36.21 0.59
CA SER A 9 0.06 34.76 0.67
C SER A 9 -0.29 34.34 2.09
N PRO A 10 -1.11 33.30 2.27
CA PRO A 10 -1.54 32.89 3.60
C PRO A 10 -0.31 32.63 4.47
N LYS A 11 -0.39 32.96 5.76
CA LYS A 11 0.68 32.70 6.74
C LYS A 11 0.45 31.40 7.51
N SER A 12 -0.77 30.89 7.49
CA SER A 12 -1.19 29.69 8.18
C SER A 12 -2.43 29.10 7.51
N PHE A 13 -2.77 27.87 7.90
CA PHE A 13 -4.02 27.20 7.55
C PHE A 13 -4.50 26.35 8.74
N ILE A 14 -5.76 25.95 8.70
CA ILE A 14 -6.42 25.14 9.72
C ILE A 14 -6.60 23.72 9.19
N LEU A 15 -6.16 22.73 9.97
CA LEU A 15 -6.35 21.31 9.67
C LEU A 15 -7.82 20.90 9.84
N PRO A 16 -8.34 20.03 8.97
CA PRO A 16 -9.62 19.39 9.20
C PRO A 16 -9.56 18.52 10.47
N ASP A 17 -10.66 18.46 11.22
CA ASP A 17 -10.74 17.60 12.41
C ASP A 17 -11.02 16.13 12.03
N LEU A 18 -10.00 15.47 11.49
CA LEU A 18 -10.08 14.05 11.11
C LEU A 18 -10.02 13.12 12.32
N VAL A 19 -9.37 13.55 13.41
CA VAL A 19 -9.21 12.74 14.62
C VAL A 19 -10.53 12.57 15.34
N SER A 20 -11.32 13.63 15.52
CA SER A 20 -12.63 13.51 16.16
C SER A 20 -13.68 12.86 15.24
N HIS A 21 -13.53 12.97 13.92
CA HIS A 21 -14.43 12.30 12.95
C HIS A 21 -14.22 10.78 12.91
N CYS A 22 -12.99 10.32 13.18
CA CYS A 22 -12.66 8.90 13.27
C CYS A 22 -12.97 8.34 14.66
N ASP A 23 -14.06 7.59 14.77
CA ASP A 23 -14.52 6.96 16.02
C ASP A 23 -13.88 5.58 16.29
N PHE A 24 -12.96 5.13 15.44
CA PHE A 24 -12.26 3.87 15.65
C PHE A 24 -11.37 3.96 16.88
N LYS A 25 -11.40 2.92 17.72
CA LYS A 25 -10.60 2.88 18.93
C LYS A 25 -9.11 2.70 18.59
N LEU A 26 -8.29 3.69 18.95
CA LEU A 26 -6.83 3.54 18.89
C LEU A 26 -6.36 2.43 19.84
N ARG A 27 -5.59 1.49 19.30
CA ARG A 27 -4.93 0.42 20.06
C ARG A 27 -3.43 0.49 19.84
N ILE A 28 -2.64 -0.01 20.78
CA ILE A 28 -1.18 -0.01 20.69
C ILE A 28 -0.64 -1.35 21.18
N SER A 29 0.18 -2.01 20.36
CA SER A 29 0.84 -3.26 20.74
C SER A 29 1.78 -3.05 21.93
N ARG A 30 1.73 -3.97 22.89
CA ARG A 30 2.65 -4.04 24.03
C ARG A 30 4.12 -4.25 23.62
N HIS A 31 4.36 -4.77 22.41
CA HIS A 31 5.69 -5.12 21.92
C HIS A 31 6.45 -3.93 21.28
N ARG A 32 5.83 -2.73 21.24
CA ARG A 32 6.41 -1.50 20.64
C ARG A 32 7.89 -1.29 20.95
N LYS A 33 8.25 -1.29 22.25
CA LYS A 33 9.62 -0.96 22.68
C LYS A 33 10.63 -1.95 22.12
N GLN A 34 10.33 -3.25 22.23
CA GLN A 34 11.21 -4.32 21.78
C GLN A 34 11.46 -4.22 20.27
N VAL A 35 10.39 -4.21 19.45
CA VAL A 35 10.54 -4.19 17.99
C VAL A 35 11.24 -2.91 17.51
N THR A 36 11.01 -1.77 18.18
CA THR A 36 11.68 -0.50 17.86
C THR A 36 13.20 -0.61 18.04
N VAL A 37 13.65 -1.16 19.16
CA VAL A 37 15.08 -1.29 19.50
C VAL A 37 15.76 -2.23 18.51
N GLU A 38 15.17 -3.40 18.29
CA GLU A 38 15.70 -4.38 17.36
C GLU A 38 15.77 -3.79 15.92
N THR A 39 14.83 -2.90 15.52
CA THR A 39 14.73 -2.44 14.10
C THR A 39 15.79 -1.42 13.84
N LYS A 40 16.05 -0.56 14.82
CA LYS A 40 17.19 0.34 14.80
C LYS A 40 18.50 -0.42 14.72
N LYS A 41 18.66 -1.50 15.50
CA LYS A 41 19.87 -2.33 15.42
C LYS A 41 20.05 -2.93 14.02
N TRP A 42 18.99 -3.50 13.45
CA TRP A 42 19.01 -4.07 12.11
C TRP A 42 19.29 -3.02 11.01
N LEU A 43 18.59 -1.88 11.05
CA LEU A 43 18.76 -0.80 10.09
C LEU A 43 20.17 -0.20 10.15
N PHE A 44 20.68 0.08 11.34
CA PHE A 44 21.99 0.73 11.49
C PHE A 44 23.17 -0.23 11.37
N GLN A 45 22.92 -1.52 11.20
CA GLN A 45 23.98 -2.50 11.01
C GLN A 45 24.65 -2.29 9.65
N GLY A 46 25.93 -1.93 9.67
CA GLY A 46 26.74 -1.72 8.47
C GLY A 46 26.33 -0.48 7.65
N ASP A 47 25.68 0.52 8.28
CA ASP A 47 25.23 1.74 7.61
C ASP A 47 25.98 2.98 8.11
N SER A 48 26.42 3.82 7.19
CA SER A 48 27.07 5.10 7.44
C SER A 48 26.05 6.25 7.42
N LEU A 49 24.89 6.05 8.04
CA LEU A 49 23.94 7.15 8.25
C LEU A 49 24.57 8.21 9.14
N ASP A 50 24.67 9.42 8.61
CA ASP A 50 25.06 10.59 9.38
C ASP A 50 24.08 10.86 10.54
N ALA A 51 24.49 11.74 11.46
CA ALA A 51 23.72 12.07 12.66
C ALA A 51 22.33 12.65 12.32
N ASN A 52 22.18 13.37 11.22
CA ASN A 52 20.92 13.98 10.82
C ASN A 52 19.93 12.92 10.32
N LYS A 53 20.38 11.99 9.46
CA LYS A 53 19.57 10.87 9.00
C LYS A 53 19.13 9.99 10.17
N ARG A 54 20.03 9.70 11.12
CA ARG A 54 19.67 8.99 12.36
C ARG A 54 18.60 9.74 13.15
N LYS A 55 18.77 11.05 13.37
CA LYS A 55 17.78 11.89 14.07
C LYS A 55 16.43 11.86 13.37
N ALA A 56 16.39 11.93 12.04
CA ALA A 56 15.17 11.80 11.26
C ALA A 56 14.49 10.44 11.46
N PHE A 57 15.25 9.33 11.43
CA PHE A 57 14.73 7.99 11.75
C PHE A 57 14.18 7.88 13.18
N HIS A 58 14.82 8.53 14.16
CA HIS A 58 14.30 8.59 15.53
C HIS A 58 12.99 9.37 15.61
N GLY A 59 12.93 10.52 14.93
CA GLY A 59 11.76 11.40 14.88
C GLY A 59 10.57 10.81 14.15
N LEU A 60 10.82 9.95 13.16
CA LEU A 60 9.79 9.20 12.41
C LEU A 60 8.93 8.33 13.33
N ASN A 61 9.50 7.81 14.42
CA ASN A 61 8.77 6.99 15.40
C ASN A 61 8.04 5.80 14.76
N ALA A 62 8.65 5.15 13.75
CA ALA A 62 8.04 4.05 12.98
C ALA A 62 7.57 2.88 13.85
N GLY A 63 8.25 2.62 14.97
CA GLY A 63 7.82 1.62 15.95
C GLY A 63 6.50 1.95 16.63
N LEU A 64 6.19 3.24 16.83
CA LEU A 64 4.87 3.67 17.31
C LEU A 64 3.80 3.45 16.24
N LEU A 65 4.07 3.87 15.00
CA LEU A 65 3.14 3.62 13.87
C LEU A 65 2.82 2.13 13.78
N THR A 66 3.84 1.28 13.69
CA THR A 66 3.67 -0.17 13.59
C THR A 66 2.86 -0.73 14.77
N ALA A 67 3.14 -0.28 16.00
CA ALA A 67 2.41 -0.74 17.16
C ALA A 67 0.94 -0.28 17.15
N MET A 68 0.64 0.87 16.55
CA MET A 68 -0.73 1.38 16.40
C MET A 68 -1.50 0.66 15.29
N THR A 69 -0.82 0.27 14.21
CA THR A 69 -1.46 -0.28 13.01
C THR A 69 -1.49 -1.82 12.97
N TYR A 70 -0.68 -2.48 13.78
CA TYR A 70 -0.71 -3.94 13.98
C TYR A 70 -0.80 -4.30 15.49
N PRO A 71 -1.81 -3.79 16.21
CA PRO A 71 -1.84 -3.83 17.67
C PRO A 71 -1.87 -5.25 18.26
N ASN A 72 -2.45 -6.21 17.52
CA ASN A 72 -2.62 -7.60 17.94
C ASN A 72 -1.48 -8.53 17.48
N ALA A 73 -0.57 -8.05 16.62
CA ALA A 73 0.49 -8.89 16.07
C ALA A 73 1.42 -9.41 17.17
N ALA A 74 1.74 -10.71 17.10
CA ALA A 74 2.76 -11.30 17.95
C ALA A 74 4.13 -10.67 17.64
N CYS A 75 5.04 -10.72 18.61
CA CYS A 75 6.33 -10.01 18.50
C CYS A 75 7.13 -10.34 17.22
N PRO A 76 7.25 -11.60 16.76
CA PRO A 76 7.98 -11.92 15.52
C PRO A 76 7.34 -11.33 14.25
N GLN A 77 6.02 -11.32 14.17
CA GLN A 77 5.28 -10.73 13.06
C GLN A 77 5.36 -9.20 13.10
N LEU A 78 5.13 -8.60 14.27
CA LEU A 78 5.22 -7.16 14.47
C LEU A 78 6.62 -6.64 14.15
N ARG A 79 7.65 -7.43 14.46
CA ARG A 79 9.04 -7.17 14.12
C ARG A 79 9.24 -7.00 12.62
N VAL A 80 8.68 -7.89 11.81
CA VAL A 80 8.76 -7.82 10.35
C VAL A 80 7.99 -6.61 9.82
N CYS A 81 6.80 -6.33 10.36
CA CYS A 81 6.02 -5.15 10.00
C CYS A 81 6.79 -3.85 10.29
N ASN A 82 7.46 -3.76 11.44
CA ASN A 82 8.24 -2.58 11.79
C ASN A 82 9.48 -2.40 10.91
N ASP A 83 10.16 -3.50 10.60
CA ASP A 83 11.28 -3.50 9.65
C ASP A 83 10.81 -3.05 8.26
N PHE A 84 9.64 -3.52 7.81
CA PHE A 84 9.06 -3.13 6.52
C PHE A 84 8.69 -1.66 6.47
N LEU A 85 7.96 -1.14 7.47
CA LEU A 85 7.58 0.27 7.49
C LEU A 85 8.81 1.19 7.52
N THR A 86 9.82 0.82 8.31
CA THR A 86 11.08 1.57 8.34
C THR A 86 11.82 1.51 7.00
N PHE A 87 11.80 0.35 6.34
CA PHE A 87 12.36 0.16 5.00
C PHE A 87 11.59 0.95 3.93
N LEU A 88 10.27 0.99 3.99
CA LEU A 88 9.41 1.74 3.07
C LEU A 88 9.69 3.24 3.17
N PHE A 89 9.76 3.81 4.39
CA PHE A 89 10.19 5.19 4.57
C PHE A 89 11.63 5.45 4.09
N HIS A 90 12.50 4.44 4.12
CA HIS A 90 13.85 4.58 3.56
C HIS A 90 13.83 4.61 2.03
N LEU A 91 12.99 3.78 1.39
CA LEU A 91 12.77 3.81 -0.06
C LEU A 91 12.19 5.15 -0.52
N ASP A 92 11.19 5.66 0.19
CA ASP A 92 10.57 6.98 -0.04
C ASP A 92 11.64 8.09 -0.08
N ASN A 93 12.48 8.18 0.96
CA ASN A 93 13.58 9.15 1.00
C ASN A 93 14.61 8.97 -0.13
N LEU A 94 14.87 7.74 -0.56
CA LEU A 94 15.78 7.49 -1.69
C LEU A 94 15.15 7.97 -3.00
N SER A 95 13.84 7.75 -3.17
CA SER A 95 13.11 8.14 -4.38
C SER A 95 12.94 9.66 -4.54
N ASP A 96 13.01 10.42 -3.44
CA ASP A 96 13.02 11.90 -3.48
C ASP A 96 14.28 12.47 -4.14
N ASP A 97 15.42 11.79 -4.00
CA ASP A 97 16.71 12.23 -4.51
C ASP A 97 17.06 11.63 -5.89
N MET A 98 16.19 10.80 -6.48
CA MET A 98 16.49 10.00 -7.68
C MET A 98 15.89 10.55 -8.97
N ASP A 99 16.67 10.46 -10.03
CA ASP A 99 16.15 10.52 -11.40
C ASP A 99 15.51 9.16 -11.79
N ASN A 100 14.86 9.11 -12.95
CA ASN A 100 14.17 7.90 -13.42
C ASN A 100 15.10 6.67 -13.47
N ARG A 101 16.37 6.88 -13.85
CA ARG A 101 17.37 5.80 -13.91
C ARG A 101 17.69 5.26 -12.51
N GLY A 102 17.77 6.13 -11.51
CA GLY A 102 17.87 5.74 -10.11
C GLY A 102 16.71 4.88 -9.63
N THR A 103 15.47 5.27 -9.98
CA THR A 103 14.27 4.52 -9.56
C THR A 103 14.19 3.11 -10.15
N HIS A 104 14.47 2.95 -11.45
CA HIS A 104 14.48 1.64 -12.11
C HIS A 104 15.51 0.69 -11.52
N ASN A 105 16.74 1.17 -11.28
CA ASN A 105 17.79 0.34 -10.70
C ASN A 105 17.42 -0.16 -9.29
N ILE A 106 16.71 0.65 -8.50
CA ILE A 106 16.23 0.22 -7.18
C ILE A 106 15.08 -0.76 -7.30
N ALA A 107 14.11 -0.49 -8.18
CA ALA A 107 12.99 -1.39 -8.43
C ALA A 107 13.50 -2.78 -8.81
N ASP A 108 14.42 -2.87 -9.76
CA ASP A 108 15.02 -4.14 -10.20
C ASP A 108 15.71 -4.88 -9.04
N VAL A 109 16.50 -4.17 -8.23
CA VAL A 109 17.19 -4.80 -7.10
C VAL A 109 16.22 -5.31 -6.05
N VAL A 110 15.18 -4.54 -5.73
CA VAL A 110 14.18 -4.90 -4.70
C VAL A 110 13.28 -6.01 -5.20
N LEU A 111 12.66 -5.87 -6.37
CA LEU A 111 11.75 -6.88 -6.93
C LEU A 111 12.46 -8.21 -7.18
N ASN A 112 13.66 -8.23 -7.79
CA ASN A 112 14.42 -9.47 -7.94
C ASN A 112 14.81 -10.08 -6.58
N SER A 113 15.04 -9.26 -5.56
CA SER A 113 15.30 -9.75 -4.19
C SER A 113 14.06 -10.33 -3.51
N LEU A 114 12.86 -9.92 -3.93
CA LEU A 114 11.58 -10.48 -3.46
C LEU A 114 11.21 -11.76 -4.21
N TYR A 115 11.32 -11.77 -5.55
CA TYR A 115 11.02 -12.94 -6.38
C TYR A 115 12.03 -14.08 -6.19
N PHE A 116 13.32 -13.75 -6.02
CA PHE A 116 14.41 -14.72 -5.93
C PHE A 116 15.25 -14.52 -4.66
N PRO A 117 14.65 -14.64 -3.46
CA PRO A 117 15.29 -14.24 -2.20
C PRO A 117 16.52 -15.09 -1.85
N TYR A 118 16.61 -16.32 -2.38
CA TYR A 118 17.72 -17.25 -2.13
C TYR A 118 18.78 -17.25 -3.22
N SER A 119 18.43 -16.91 -4.47
CA SER A 119 19.31 -17.10 -5.64
C SER A 119 19.76 -15.81 -6.32
N TYR A 120 19.02 -14.70 -6.21
CA TYR A 120 19.45 -13.45 -6.84
C TYR A 120 20.78 -12.98 -6.24
N PRO A 121 21.82 -12.67 -7.01
CA PRO A 121 23.07 -12.15 -6.48
C PRO A 121 22.98 -10.62 -6.36
N SER A 122 22.74 -10.10 -5.15
CA SER A 122 22.76 -8.65 -4.91
C SER A 122 23.70 -8.29 -3.78
N THR A 123 24.73 -7.52 -4.12
CA THR A 123 25.66 -6.88 -3.18
C THR A 123 25.19 -5.49 -2.76
N ALA A 124 24.11 -4.97 -3.36
CA ALA A 124 23.49 -3.72 -2.91
C ALA A 124 22.86 -3.90 -1.52
N ARG A 125 23.04 -2.90 -0.66
CA ARG A 125 22.49 -2.92 0.71
C ARG A 125 20.97 -3.05 0.71
N ILE A 126 20.28 -2.34 -0.18
CA ILE A 126 18.82 -2.39 -0.31
C ILE A 126 18.33 -3.80 -0.66
N GLY A 127 19.03 -4.52 -1.55
CA GLY A 127 18.73 -5.91 -1.87
C GLY A 127 18.98 -6.86 -0.72
N ARG A 128 20.07 -6.68 0.05
CA ARG A 128 20.31 -7.49 1.27
C ARG A 128 19.22 -7.28 2.33
N MET A 129 18.82 -6.02 2.56
CA MET A 129 17.74 -5.69 3.50
C MET A 129 16.42 -6.32 3.05
N THR A 130 16.09 -6.20 1.77
CA THR A 130 14.90 -6.80 1.16
C THR A 130 14.86 -8.30 1.39
N LYS A 131 15.96 -9.02 1.10
CA LYS A 131 16.04 -10.47 1.34
C LYS A 131 15.93 -10.82 2.82
N HIS A 132 16.63 -10.09 3.69
CA HIS A 132 16.59 -10.35 5.13
C HIS A 132 15.19 -10.14 5.71
N LEU A 133 14.45 -9.17 5.19
CA LEU A 133 13.04 -8.96 5.53
C LEU A 133 12.16 -10.07 4.99
N TYR A 134 12.21 -10.31 3.68
CA TYR A 134 11.28 -11.21 3.02
C TYR A 134 11.47 -12.69 3.39
N LYS A 135 12.72 -13.12 3.66
CA LYS A 135 12.99 -14.46 4.20
C LYS A 135 12.35 -14.74 5.55
N ARG A 136 11.96 -13.71 6.32
CA ARG A 136 11.19 -13.86 7.56
C ARG A 136 9.68 -13.90 7.32
N VAL A 137 9.21 -13.37 6.20
CA VAL A 137 7.80 -13.44 5.78
C VAL A 137 7.47 -14.86 5.29
N ILE A 138 8.30 -15.40 4.39
CA ILE A 138 8.06 -16.68 3.67
C ILE A 138 7.61 -17.84 4.58
N PRO A 139 8.26 -18.13 5.73
CA PRO A 139 7.96 -19.36 6.47
C PRO A 139 6.57 -19.41 7.11
N THR A 140 5.91 -18.25 7.30
CA THR A 140 4.64 -18.16 8.04
C THR A 140 3.53 -17.44 7.27
N SER A 141 3.84 -16.86 6.11
CA SER A 141 2.87 -16.20 5.24
C SER A 141 2.22 -17.20 4.27
N SER A 142 0.93 -17.00 3.94
CA SER A 142 0.27 -17.79 2.91
C SER A 142 0.83 -17.46 1.50
N PRO A 143 0.73 -18.37 0.52
CA PRO A 143 1.14 -18.08 -0.86
C PRO A 143 0.42 -16.85 -1.45
N GLY A 144 -0.89 -16.71 -1.23
CA GLY A 144 -1.67 -15.55 -1.70
C GLY A 144 -1.20 -14.24 -1.08
N THR A 145 -0.92 -14.23 0.23
CA THR A 145 -0.35 -13.07 0.93
C THR A 145 1.04 -12.70 0.38
N GLN A 146 1.89 -13.71 0.11
CA GLN A 146 3.21 -13.50 -0.49
C GLN A 146 3.09 -12.88 -1.88
N GLN A 147 2.20 -13.39 -2.73
CA GLN A 147 1.93 -12.87 -4.06
C GLN A 147 1.43 -11.41 -3.99
N ARG A 148 0.38 -11.13 -3.21
CA ARG A 148 -0.15 -9.76 -3.02
C ARG A 148 0.91 -8.79 -2.52
N PHE A 149 1.77 -9.22 -1.60
CA PHE A 149 2.87 -8.37 -1.11
C PHE A 149 3.86 -8.00 -2.23
N ILE A 150 4.25 -8.96 -3.08
CA ILE A 150 5.16 -8.69 -4.20
C ILE A 150 4.50 -7.82 -5.27
N GLU A 151 3.27 -8.14 -5.67
CA GLU A 151 2.52 -7.38 -6.70
C GLU A 151 2.31 -5.93 -6.29
N THR A 152 1.95 -5.69 -5.03
CA THR A 152 1.76 -4.33 -4.52
C THR A 152 3.07 -3.55 -4.39
N MET A 153 4.21 -4.23 -4.19
CA MET A 153 5.53 -3.60 -4.28
C MET A 153 5.90 -3.26 -5.73
N ASP A 154 5.48 -4.06 -6.70
CA ASP A 154 5.68 -3.77 -8.13
C ASP A 154 4.87 -2.53 -8.55
N PHE A 155 3.58 -2.46 -8.21
CA PHE A 155 2.76 -1.27 -8.45
C PHE A 155 3.32 0.00 -7.77
N PHE A 156 3.86 -0.13 -6.56
CA PHE A 156 4.57 0.97 -5.90
C PHE A 156 5.76 1.48 -6.73
N PHE A 157 6.62 0.59 -7.24
CA PHE A 157 7.76 1.04 -8.04
C PHE A 157 7.36 1.63 -9.40
N GLN A 158 6.38 1.03 -10.09
CA GLN A 158 5.85 1.57 -11.33
C GLN A 158 5.31 2.98 -11.16
N SER A 159 4.53 3.20 -10.09
CA SER A 159 3.96 4.51 -9.78
C SER A 159 5.01 5.54 -9.34
N VAL A 160 6.01 5.15 -8.54
CA VAL A 160 7.13 6.03 -8.16
C VAL A 160 7.96 6.44 -9.40
N THR A 161 8.16 5.54 -10.36
CA THR A 161 8.80 5.87 -11.65
C THR A 161 7.97 6.88 -12.43
N GLN A 162 6.65 6.70 -12.52
CA GLN A 162 5.78 7.69 -13.18
C GLN A 162 5.81 9.05 -12.47
N GLN A 163 5.78 9.08 -11.13
CA GLN A 163 5.93 10.31 -10.36
C GLN A 163 7.28 11.00 -10.62
N ALA A 164 8.37 10.25 -10.76
CA ALA A 164 9.68 10.81 -11.11
C ALA A 164 9.69 11.40 -12.53
N LEU A 165 9.01 10.77 -13.50
CA LEU A 165 8.83 11.29 -14.85
C LEU A 165 8.03 12.59 -14.86
N ASP A 166 6.92 12.66 -14.10
CA ASP A 166 6.09 13.85 -14.00
C ASP A 166 6.88 15.02 -13.40
N ARG A 167 7.64 14.77 -12.31
CA ARG A 167 8.54 15.75 -11.69
C ARG A 167 9.61 16.25 -12.67
N ALA A 168 10.24 15.36 -13.43
CA ALA A 168 11.26 15.72 -14.40
C ALA A 168 10.73 16.58 -15.56
N ASN A 169 9.46 16.37 -15.94
CA ASN A 169 8.80 17.11 -17.02
C ASN A 169 8.03 18.35 -16.53
N GLY A 170 7.97 18.59 -15.22
CA GLY A 170 7.22 19.70 -14.63
C GLY A 170 5.70 19.56 -14.81
N VAL A 171 5.19 18.32 -14.90
CA VAL A 171 3.77 18.02 -15.05
C VAL A 171 3.10 18.00 -13.69
N ILE A 172 2.02 18.76 -13.54
CA ILE A 172 1.08 18.62 -12.42
C ILE A 172 -0.11 17.82 -12.95
N PRO A 173 -0.36 16.60 -12.43
CA PRO A 173 -1.50 15.80 -12.89
C PRO A 173 -2.82 16.45 -12.49
N ASP A 174 -3.89 16.16 -13.23
CA ASP A 174 -5.24 16.41 -12.74
C ASP A 174 -5.56 15.51 -11.53
N LEU A 175 -6.62 15.84 -10.80
CA LEU A 175 -6.99 15.23 -9.53
C LEU A 175 -7.29 13.73 -9.67
N ASP A 176 -7.93 13.29 -10.75
CA ASP A 176 -8.28 11.87 -10.92
C ASP A 176 -7.03 11.07 -11.25
N SER A 177 -6.18 11.58 -12.14
CA SER A 177 -4.86 11.01 -12.43
C SER A 177 -3.96 10.98 -11.19
N TYR A 178 -3.99 12.04 -10.38
CA TYR A 178 -3.26 12.11 -9.11
C TYR A 178 -3.75 11.05 -8.14
N ILE A 179 -5.07 10.92 -7.93
CA ILE A 179 -5.65 9.92 -7.00
C ILE A 179 -5.24 8.51 -7.42
N ALA A 180 -5.36 8.17 -8.71
CA ALA A 180 -5.03 6.85 -9.22
C ALA A 180 -3.55 6.51 -8.96
N LEU A 181 -2.65 7.43 -9.29
CA LEU A 181 -1.22 7.25 -9.08
C LEU A 181 -0.86 7.20 -7.58
N ARG A 182 -1.45 8.11 -6.79
CA ARG A 182 -1.13 8.32 -5.38
C ARG A 182 -1.53 7.13 -4.50
N ARG A 183 -2.56 6.38 -4.87
CA ARG A 183 -2.95 5.11 -4.21
C ARG A 183 -1.84 4.06 -4.26
N ASP A 184 -0.98 4.08 -5.26
CA ASP A 184 0.17 3.18 -5.39
C ASP A 184 1.45 3.80 -4.84
N THR A 185 1.72 5.09 -5.08
CA THR A 185 2.93 5.76 -4.55
C THR A 185 2.92 5.89 -3.03
N SER A 186 1.76 5.79 -2.37
CA SER A 186 1.66 5.82 -0.90
C SER A 186 2.34 4.64 -0.21
N GLY A 187 2.52 3.52 -0.91
CA GLY A 187 3.04 2.28 -0.32
C GLY A 187 2.11 1.64 0.73
N CYS A 188 0.83 2.02 0.76
CA CYS A 188 -0.14 1.43 1.70
C CYS A 188 -0.50 -0.02 1.33
N LYS A 189 -0.63 -0.36 0.04
CA LYS A 189 -1.11 -1.68 -0.39
C LYS A 189 -0.23 -2.85 0.09
N PRO A 190 1.12 -2.79 0.09
CA PRO A 190 1.94 -3.82 0.72
C PRO A 190 1.67 -4.00 2.23
N CYS A 191 1.27 -2.93 2.92
CA CYS A 191 0.89 -3.02 4.32
C CYS A 191 -0.41 -3.81 4.53
N TRP A 192 -1.31 -3.85 3.53
CA TRP A 192 -2.54 -4.64 3.60
C TRP A 192 -2.24 -6.13 3.57
N ALA A 193 -1.33 -6.57 2.68
CA ALA A 193 -0.83 -7.94 2.70
C ALA A 193 -0.17 -8.28 4.05
N LEU A 194 0.54 -7.31 4.66
CA LEU A 194 1.11 -7.52 5.99
C LEU A 194 0.07 -7.63 7.12
N ILE A 195 -1.18 -7.18 6.95
CA ILE A 195 -2.25 -7.44 7.93
C ILE A 195 -2.55 -8.94 7.99
N GLU A 196 -2.63 -9.61 6.83
CA GLU A 196 -2.83 -11.06 6.74
C GLU A 196 -1.67 -11.80 7.42
N TYR A 197 -0.43 -11.46 7.04
CA TYR A 197 0.77 -12.02 7.63
C TYR A 197 0.82 -11.78 9.15
N ALA A 198 0.54 -10.56 9.61
CA ALA A 198 0.69 -10.19 11.00
C ALA A 198 -0.25 -10.93 11.95
N ASN A 199 -1.41 -11.36 11.42
CA ASN A 199 -2.44 -12.08 12.15
C ASN A 199 -2.53 -13.56 11.74
N ASN A 200 -1.61 -14.06 10.91
CA ASN A 200 -1.59 -15.42 10.37
C ASN A 200 -2.92 -15.81 9.69
N LEU A 201 -3.49 -14.90 8.92
CA LEU A 201 -4.76 -15.12 8.22
C LEU A 201 -4.54 -16.01 6.98
N LYS A 202 -5.52 -16.87 6.74
CA LYS A 202 -5.64 -17.78 5.60
C LYS A 202 -6.99 -17.51 4.92
N ILE A 203 -7.11 -16.31 4.37
CA ILE A 203 -8.30 -15.88 3.63
C ILE A 203 -8.11 -16.34 2.17
N PRO A 204 -9.07 -17.07 1.57
CA PRO A 204 -9.00 -17.46 0.17
C PRO A 204 -8.89 -16.26 -0.77
N ASP A 205 -8.25 -16.45 -1.92
CA ASP A 205 -7.98 -15.36 -2.86
C ASP A 205 -9.28 -14.79 -3.44
N GLU A 206 -10.28 -15.63 -3.71
CA GLU A 206 -11.60 -15.19 -4.17
C GLU A 206 -12.35 -14.29 -3.17
N VAL A 207 -12.00 -14.37 -1.88
CA VAL A 207 -12.54 -13.50 -0.83
C VAL A 207 -11.76 -12.19 -0.79
N MET A 208 -10.43 -12.25 -0.90
CA MET A 208 -9.58 -11.06 -0.96
C MET A 208 -9.85 -10.20 -2.20
N ASP A 209 -10.20 -10.85 -3.31
CA ASP A 209 -10.56 -10.22 -4.58
C ASP A 209 -12.03 -9.77 -4.63
N HIS A 210 -12.81 -10.03 -3.56
CA HIS A 210 -14.19 -9.63 -3.51
C HIS A 210 -14.31 -8.09 -3.53
N PRO A 211 -15.23 -7.49 -4.32
CA PRO A 211 -15.34 -6.04 -4.48
C PRO A 211 -15.43 -5.26 -3.16
N THR A 212 -16.18 -5.77 -2.18
CA THR A 212 -16.30 -5.13 -0.84
C THR A 212 -14.96 -5.09 -0.08
N ILE A 213 -14.13 -6.12 -0.18
CA ILE A 213 -12.82 -6.15 0.48
C ILE A 213 -11.86 -5.17 -0.20
N LEU A 214 -11.88 -5.13 -1.52
CA LEU A 214 -11.12 -4.14 -2.29
C LEU A 214 -11.56 -2.70 -1.97
N ALA A 215 -12.87 -2.44 -1.90
CA ALA A 215 -13.43 -1.14 -1.56
C ALA A 215 -13.04 -0.67 -0.14
N LEU A 216 -12.99 -1.58 0.84
CA LEU A 216 -12.47 -1.31 2.19
C LEU A 216 -10.99 -0.95 2.15
N GLY A 217 -10.19 -1.70 1.40
CA GLY A 217 -8.76 -1.44 1.21
C GLY A 217 -8.49 -0.09 0.53
N GLU A 218 -9.30 0.29 -0.46
CA GLU A 218 -9.24 1.60 -1.11
C GLU A 218 -9.64 2.73 -0.17
N ALA A 219 -10.76 2.60 0.56
CA ALA A 219 -11.21 3.64 1.49
C ALA A 219 -10.18 3.89 2.61
N ALA A 220 -9.52 2.83 3.10
CA ALA A 220 -8.42 2.95 4.05
C ALA A 220 -7.21 3.65 3.42
N ASN A 221 -6.81 3.27 2.20
CA ASN A 221 -5.68 3.88 1.49
C ASN A 221 -5.93 5.37 1.22
N ASP A 222 -7.11 5.71 0.71
CA ASP A 222 -7.53 7.08 0.43
C ASP A 222 -7.42 7.96 1.67
N LEU A 223 -7.93 7.52 2.82
CA LEU A 223 -7.77 8.28 4.06
C LEU A 223 -6.31 8.40 4.48
N VAL A 224 -5.58 7.27 4.58
CA VAL A 224 -4.19 7.26 5.07
C VAL A 224 -3.32 8.17 4.21
N THR A 225 -3.54 8.15 2.90
CA THR A 225 -2.73 8.88 1.92
C THR A 225 -3.11 10.34 1.81
N TRP A 226 -4.40 10.69 1.72
CA TRP A 226 -4.80 12.09 1.57
C TRP A 226 -4.66 12.87 2.89
N SER A 227 -4.83 12.20 4.03
CA SER A 227 -4.50 12.81 5.33
C SER A 227 -2.99 13.05 5.46
N ASN A 228 -2.15 12.15 4.93
CA ASN A 228 -0.71 12.38 4.82
C ASN A 228 -0.42 13.64 4.00
N ASP A 229 -1.03 13.80 2.82
CA ASP A 229 -0.84 14.97 1.97
C ASP A 229 -1.21 16.29 2.70
N ILE A 230 -2.29 16.29 3.49
CA ILE A 230 -2.66 17.44 4.34
C ILE A 230 -1.58 17.71 5.40
N PHE A 231 -1.14 16.69 6.13
CA PHE A 231 -0.19 16.85 7.22
C PHE A 231 1.23 17.18 6.74
N SER A 232 1.63 16.66 5.58
CA SER A 232 2.94 16.85 4.98
C SER A 232 3.06 18.13 4.16
N TYR A 233 1.94 18.69 3.69
CA TYR A 233 1.89 19.86 2.82
C TYR A 233 2.86 20.97 3.23
N ASN A 234 2.86 21.36 4.50
CA ASN A 234 3.69 22.47 4.95
C ASN A 234 5.21 22.22 4.80
N VAL A 235 5.64 20.96 5.01
CA VAL A 235 7.04 20.57 4.80
C VAL A 235 7.35 20.50 3.31
N GLU A 236 6.44 19.94 2.51
CA GLU A 236 6.60 19.74 1.07
C GLU A 236 6.58 21.06 0.29
N GLN A 237 5.63 21.96 0.55
CA GLN A 237 5.59 23.29 -0.05
C GLN A 237 6.85 24.08 0.28
N SER A 238 7.43 23.92 1.48
CA SER A 238 8.69 24.58 1.85
C SER A 238 9.86 24.15 0.96
N LYS A 239 9.81 22.94 0.39
CA LYS A 239 10.79 22.40 -0.55
C LYS A 239 10.44 22.73 -2.02
N GLY A 240 9.29 23.33 -2.27
CA GLY A 240 8.76 23.52 -3.63
C GLY A 240 8.30 22.21 -4.28
N ASP A 241 7.93 21.21 -3.49
CA ASP A 241 7.33 19.99 -4.00
C ASP A 241 5.88 20.25 -4.43
N THR A 242 5.50 19.69 -5.57
CA THR A 242 4.18 19.84 -6.18
C THR A 242 3.40 18.53 -6.25
N HIS A 243 4.01 17.40 -5.84
CA HIS A 243 3.37 16.09 -5.85
C HIS A 243 2.52 15.85 -4.59
N ASN A 244 1.57 16.75 -4.33
CA ASN A 244 0.69 16.74 -3.19
C ASN A 244 -0.74 17.09 -3.64
N MET A 245 -1.77 16.49 -3.04
CA MET A 245 -3.16 16.77 -3.44
C MET A 245 -3.56 18.25 -3.27
N ILE A 246 -3.00 18.96 -2.29
CA ILE A 246 -3.33 20.37 -2.01
C ILE A 246 -3.01 21.27 -3.22
N PRO A 247 -1.77 21.34 -3.74
CA PRO A 247 -1.48 22.15 -4.93
C PRO A 247 -2.24 21.69 -6.18
N VAL A 248 -2.49 20.38 -6.35
CA VAL A 248 -3.31 19.85 -7.46
C VAL A 248 -4.72 20.43 -7.41
N VAL A 249 -5.37 20.38 -6.25
CA VAL A 249 -6.73 20.91 -6.04
C VAL A 249 -6.76 22.43 -6.17
N MET A 250 -5.78 23.15 -5.60
CA MET A 250 -5.67 24.61 -5.76
C MET A 250 -5.61 24.99 -7.24
N TYR A 251 -4.76 24.30 -8.03
CA TYR A 251 -4.58 24.60 -9.45
C TYR A 251 -5.82 24.25 -10.28
N GLN A 252 -6.34 23.03 -10.14
CA GLN A 252 -7.43 22.56 -10.99
C GLN A 252 -8.78 23.20 -10.68
N LYS A 253 -9.02 23.58 -9.41
CA LYS A 253 -10.30 24.13 -8.95
C LYS A 253 -10.27 25.62 -8.64
N ASP A 254 -9.13 26.29 -8.85
CA ASP A 254 -8.92 27.71 -8.52
C ASP A 254 -9.29 28.04 -7.07
N LEU A 255 -8.84 27.20 -6.14
CA LEU A 255 -9.11 27.33 -4.70
C LEU A 255 -7.95 27.98 -3.96
N SER A 256 -8.27 28.79 -2.95
CA SER A 256 -7.27 29.21 -1.97
C SER A 256 -6.73 28.02 -1.18
N LEU A 257 -5.61 28.22 -0.47
CA LEU A 257 -5.02 27.15 0.35
C LEU A 257 -6.01 26.57 1.37
N GLN A 258 -6.75 27.43 2.08
CA GLN A 258 -7.68 26.95 3.10
C GLN A 258 -8.82 26.16 2.46
N GLU A 259 -9.39 26.65 1.35
CA GLU A 259 -10.45 25.95 0.62
C GLU A 259 -9.97 24.60 0.07
N ALA A 260 -8.75 24.50 -0.42
CA ALA A 260 -8.17 23.23 -0.86
C ALA A 260 -7.94 22.25 0.31
N VAL A 261 -7.45 22.72 1.45
CA VAL A 261 -7.32 21.90 2.67
C VAL A 261 -8.68 21.42 3.17
N ASP A 262 -9.71 22.27 3.15
CA ASP A 262 -11.06 21.91 3.55
C ASP A 262 -11.68 20.90 2.57
N PHE A 263 -11.45 21.08 1.27
CA PHE A 263 -11.89 20.16 0.22
C PHE A 263 -11.29 18.76 0.40
N VAL A 264 -9.96 18.65 0.53
CA VAL A 264 -9.30 17.36 0.77
C VAL A 264 -9.67 16.80 2.13
N GLY A 265 -9.89 17.65 3.14
CA GLY A 265 -10.41 17.26 4.44
C GLY A 265 -11.78 16.60 4.37
N GLN A 266 -12.67 17.10 3.51
CA GLN A 266 -13.98 16.49 3.29
C GLN A 266 -13.86 15.16 2.53
N MET A 267 -12.92 15.03 1.59
CA MET A 267 -12.61 13.74 0.94
C MET A 267 -12.15 12.69 1.97
N CYS A 268 -11.25 13.06 2.88
CA CYS A 268 -10.80 12.19 3.98
C CYS A 268 -11.96 11.71 4.86
N LYS A 269 -12.84 12.62 5.29
CA LYS A 269 -14.03 12.26 6.08
C LYS A 269 -14.95 11.30 5.33
N SER A 270 -15.18 11.58 4.04
CA SER A 270 -16.00 10.73 3.18
C SER A 270 -15.39 9.33 3.01
N SER A 271 -14.06 9.20 2.99
CA SER A 271 -13.38 7.90 2.97
C SER A 271 -13.55 7.12 4.28
N ILE A 272 -13.56 7.78 5.44
CA ILE A 272 -13.89 7.14 6.73
C ILE A 272 -15.34 6.64 6.70
N ASP A 273 -16.28 7.47 6.25
CA ASP A 273 -17.70 7.14 6.21
C ASP A 273 -17.98 6.00 5.22
N ARG A 274 -17.35 6.02 4.04
CA ARG A 274 -17.39 4.91 3.07
C ARG A 274 -16.83 3.62 3.67
N PHE A 275 -15.69 3.66 4.36
CA PHE A 275 -15.14 2.48 5.02
C PHE A 275 -16.12 1.86 6.02
N LYS A 276 -16.80 2.69 6.82
CA LYS A 276 -17.84 2.22 7.76
C LYS A 276 -18.99 1.55 7.03
N ALA A 277 -19.50 2.19 5.97
CA ALA A 277 -20.60 1.66 5.18
C ALA A 277 -20.25 0.32 4.50
N GLU A 278 -19.05 0.19 3.90
CA GLU A 278 -18.60 -1.08 3.30
C GLU A 278 -18.43 -2.18 4.34
N ARG A 279 -17.96 -1.82 5.55
CA ARG A 279 -17.79 -2.78 6.64
C ARG A 279 -19.14 -3.32 7.12
N ASP A 280 -20.17 -2.48 7.15
CA ASP A 280 -21.53 -2.89 7.55
C ASP A 280 -22.21 -3.76 6.47
N ASN A 281 -21.73 -3.70 5.23
CA ASN A 281 -22.23 -4.47 4.08
C ASN A 281 -21.36 -5.67 3.72
N LEU A 282 -20.49 -6.14 4.63
CA LEU A 282 -19.69 -7.34 4.39
C LEU A 282 -20.61 -8.56 4.14
N PRO A 283 -20.43 -9.30 3.03
CA PRO A 283 -21.13 -10.56 2.84
C PRO A 283 -20.56 -11.62 3.80
N SER A 284 -21.25 -12.74 3.91
CA SER A 284 -20.77 -13.91 4.65
C SER A 284 -20.20 -14.95 3.68
N TRP A 285 -19.02 -15.47 4.00
CA TRP A 285 -18.39 -16.63 3.36
C TRP A 285 -18.35 -17.84 4.30
N GLY A 286 -19.15 -17.78 5.37
CA GLY A 286 -19.25 -18.78 6.41
C GLY A 286 -18.42 -18.44 7.65
N PRO A 287 -18.82 -18.95 8.84
CA PRO A 287 -18.32 -18.42 10.12
C PRO A 287 -16.80 -18.48 10.31
N HIS A 288 -16.12 -19.43 9.66
CA HIS A 288 -14.67 -19.55 9.76
C HIS A 288 -13.93 -18.44 8.99
N ILE A 289 -14.36 -18.16 7.75
CA ILE A 289 -13.76 -17.12 6.91
C ILE A 289 -14.16 -15.74 7.42
N ASP A 290 -15.43 -15.57 7.82
CA ASP A 290 -15.93 -14.30 8.36
C ASP A 290 -15.11 -13.83 9.56
N ARG A 291 -14.67 -14.74 10.45
CA ARG A 291 -13.80 -14.37 11.57
C ARG A 291 -12.45 -13.82 11.10
N GLN A 292 -11.87 -14.39 10.04
CA GLN A 292 -10.58 -13.93 9.51
C GLN A 292 -10.73 -12.60 8.77
N VAL A 293 -11.79 -12.46 7.96
CA VAL A 293 -12.14 -11.21 7.28
C VAL A 293 -12.35 -10.10 8.30
N ASN A 294 -13.08 -10.36 9.40
CA ASN A 294 -13.27 -9.37 10.46
C ASN A 294 -11.92 -8.90 11.08
N VAL A 295 -10.95 -9.80 11.27
CA VAL A 295 -9.61 -9.43 11.74
C VAL A 295 -8.87 -8.58 10.70
N TYR A 296 -8.97 -8.94 9.41
CA TYR A 296 -8.37 -8.18 8.32
C TYR A 296 -8.94 -6.76 8.23
N VAL A 297 -10.27 -6.64 8.19
CA VAL A 297 -10.97 -5.35 8.11
C VAL A 297 -10.71 -4.50 9.35
N GLN A 298 -10.63 -5.12 10.54
CA GLN A 298 -10.22 -4.42 11.74
C GLN A 298 -8.77 -3.91 11.65
N GLY A 299 -7.87 -4.64 10.98
CA GLY A 299 -6.51 -4.18 10.70
C GLY A 299 -6.48 -2.95 9.79
N LEU A 300 -7.36 -2.87 8.78
CA LEU A 300 -7.50 -1.65 7.96
C LEU A 300 -8.00 -0.46 8.81
N ALA A 301 -8.95 -0.69 9.71
CA ALA A 301 -9.42 0.33 10.65
C ALA A 301 -8.33 0.78 11.64
N ASP A 302 -7.46 -0.13 12.08
CA ASP A 302 -6.30 0.19 12.92
C ASP A 302 -5.29 1.06 12.17
N TRP A 303 -5.12 0.82 10.87
CA TRP A 303 -4.31 1.65 9.99
C TRP A 303 -4.86 3.07 9.82
N ILE A 304 -6.18 3.19 9.64
CA ILE A 304 -6.89 4.47 9.59
C ILE A 304 -6.61 5.29 10.86
N VAL A 305 -6.96 4.79 12.04
CA VAL A 305 -6.81 5.57 13.27
C VAL A 305 -5.34 5.71 13.70
N GLY A 306 -4.53 4.67 13.49
CA GLY A 306 -3.13 4.65 13.86
C GLY A 306 -2.32 5.70 13.11
N SER A 307 -2.54 5.83 11.79
CA SER A 307 -1.86 6.84 10.97
C SER A 307 -2.24 8.27 11.36
N LEU A 308 -3.54 8.55 11.57
CA LEU A 308 -4.03 9.86 12.03
C LEU A 308 -3.37 10.29 13.34
N HIS A 309 -3.29 9.38 14.32
CA HIS A 309 -2.66 9.70 15.61
C HIS A 309 -1.14 9.81 15.50
N TRP A 310 -0.50 8.90 14.77
CA TRP A 310 0.94 8.88 14.58
C TRP A 310 1.46 10.17 13.92
N SER A 311 0.72 10.77 12.99
CA SER A 311 1.12 12.01 12.32
C SER A 311 1.38 13.19 13.27
N PHE A 312 0.74 13.21 14.45
CA PHE A 312 1.00 14.21 15.49
C PHE A 312 2.08 13.81 16.51
N GLU A 313 2.45 12.53 16.57
CA GLU A 313 3.49 11.99 17.46
C GLU A 313 4.86 11.88 16.77
N SER A 314 4.85 11.78 15.45
CA SER A 314 6.04 11.85 14.60
C SER A 314 6.52 13.30 14.48
N THR A 315 7.83 13.50 14.49
CA THR A 315 8.40 14.83 14.21
C THR A 315 8.51 15.11 12.71
N ARG A 316 8.08 14.18 11.84
CA ARG A 316 8.19 14.27 10.38
C ARG A 316 7.45 15.50 9.81
N TYR A 317 6.29 15.83 10.36
CA TYR A 317 5.42 16.89 9.83
C TYR A 317 5.46 18.17 10.65
N PHE A 318 5.35 18.01 11.97
CA PHE A 318 5.10 19.12 12.90
C PHE A 318 6.24 19.37 13.90
N GLY A 319 7.38 18.71 13.72
CA GLY A 319 8.51 18.79 14.65
C GLY A 319 8.08 18.43 16.08
N SER A 320 8.49 19.22 17.06
CA SER A 320 8.06 19.07 18.47
C SER A 320 6.67 19.63 18.77
N ASN A 321 6.00 20.28 17.80
CA ASN A 321 4.74 20.98 18.01
C ASN A 321 3.50 20.11 17.75
N GLY A 322 3.67 18.83 17.39
CA GLY A 322 2.57 17.95 16.98
C GLY A 322 1.38 17.92 17.95
N ARG A 323 1.61 17.85 19.28
CA ARG A 323 0.52 17.90 20.27
C ARG A 323 -0.23 19.23 20.31
N LYS A 324 0.50 20.35 20.17
CA LYS A 324 -0.10 21.70 20.12
C LYS A 324 -0.94 21.84 18.85
N ILE A 325 -0.40 21.43 17.71
CA ILE A 325 -1.12 21.49 16.42
C ILE A 325 -2.33 20.55 16.45
N LYS A 326 -2.24 19.39 17.10
CA LYS A 326 -3.39 18.49 17.26
C LYS A 326 -4.56 19.16 18.00
N SER A 327 -4.28 19.98 19.02
CA SER A 327 -5.33 20.66 19.78
C SER A 327 -5.82 21.96 19.13
N THR A 328 -4.93 22.76 18.54
CA THR A 328 -5.30 24.04 17.92
C THR A 328 -5.77 23.88 16.48
N ARG A 329 -5.32 22.83 15.78
CA ARG A 329 -5.44 22.61 14.33
C ARG A 329 -4.78 23.69 13.47
N VAL A 330 -4.06 24.65 14.06
CA VAL A 330 -3.43 25.75 13.30
C VAL A 330 -2.00 25.36 12.92
N VAL A 331 -1.69 25.43 11.63
CA VAL A 331 -0.35 25.22 11.07
C VAL A 331 0.19 26.52 10.49
N GLU A 332 1.29 27.02 11.04
CA GLU A 332 2.03 28.17 10.49
C GLU A 332 2.92 27.71 9.33
N LEU A 333 2.85 28.42 8.21
CA LEU A 333 3.56 28.05 7.00
C LEU A 333 5.07 28.26 7.13
N LEU A 334 5.82 27.23 6.75
CA LEU A 334 7.28 27.29 6.66
C LEU A 334 7.69 28.15 5.46
N PRO A 335 8.78 28.93 5.56
CA PRO A 335 9.30 29.67 4.43
C PRO A 335 9.83 28.71 3.35
N LEU A 336 9.72 29.10 2.08
CA LEU A 336 10.41 28.42 0.98
C LEU A 336 11.91 28.34 1.27
N ARG A 337 12.46 27.12 1.18
CA ARG A 337 13.89 26.84 1.32
C ARG A 337 14.67 27.45 0.16
N GLN A 338 15.93 27.78 0.41
CA GLN A 338 16.79 28.50 -0.54
C GLN A 338 16.92 27.78 -1.90
N GLU A 339 17.04 26.46 -1.88
CA GLU A 339 17.11 25.62 -3.09
C GLU A 339 15.82 25.70 -3.93
N ALA A 340 14.66 25.70 -3.28
CA ALA A 340 13.37 25.85 -3.94
C ALA A 340 13.22 27.25 -4.57
N ARG A 341 13.67 28.29 -3.86
CA ARG A 341 13.70 29.67 -4.39
C ARG A 341 14.59 29.78 -5.63
N ALA A 342 15.76 29.13 -5.63
CA ALA A 342 16.67 29.13 -6.76
C ALA A 342 16.05 28.44 -7.99
N ARG A 343 15.36 27.30 -7.80
CA ARG A 343 14.61 26.63 -8.89
C ARG A 343 13.51 27.52 -9.45
N ALA A 344 12.68 28.10 -8.59
CA ALA A 344 11.59 28.99 -9.01
C ALA A 344 12.09 30.22 -9.78
N ALA A 345 13.25 30.77 -9.42
CA ALA A 345 13.86 31.89 -10.12
C ALA A 345 14.44 31.53 -11.52
N THR A 346 14.66 30.23 -11.78
CA THR A 346 15.22 29.72 -13.05
C THR A 346 14.12 29.27 -14.02
N VAL A 347 12.88 29.09 -13.55
CA VAL A 347 11.72 28.81 -14.41
C VAL A 347 11.29 30.10 -15.10
N THR A 348 11.87 30.40 -16.25
CA THR A 348 11.29 31.35 -17.20
C THR A 348 10.01 30.71 -17.73
N LEU A 349 8.85 31.32 -17.45
CA LEU A 349 7.57 30.94 -18.07
C LEU A 349 7.78 30.80 -19.58
N ARG A 350 7.74 29.57 -20.11
CA ARG A 350 7.66 29.39 -21.57
C ARG A 350 6.35 30.05 -22.00
N PRO A 351 6.36 30.86 -23.08
CA PRO A 351 5.12 31.34 -23.65
C PRO A 351 4.24 30.13 -23.94
N THR A 352 2.99 30.19 -23.48
CA THR A 352 1.93 29.26 -23.86
C THR A 352 2.00 29.03 -25.36
N LEU A 353 2.27 27.79 -25.77
CA LEU A 353 2.16 27.40 -27.17
C LEU A 353 0.77 27.79 -27.66
N SER A 354 0.73 28.54 -28.75
CA SER A 354 -0.52 28.92 -29.42
C SER A 354 -1.36 27.67 -29.69
N PRO A 355 -2.70 27.75 -29.64
CA PRO A 355 -3.56 26.60 -29.86
C PRO A 355 -3.22 25.95 -31.20
N ILE A 356 -2.95 24.65 -31.16
CA ILE A 356 -2.73 23.84 -32.35
C ILE A 356 -4.01 23.91 -33.20
N THR A 357 -3.93 24.59 -34.34
CA THR A 357 -5.00 24.56 -35.33
C THR A 357 -5.08 23.15 -35.90
N VAL A 358 -6.13 22.41 -35.52
CA VAL A 358 -6.45 21.12 -36.11
C VAL A 358 -6.87 21.36 -37.58
N PRO A 359 -6.24 20.73 -38.58
CA PRO A 359 -6.68 20.86 -39.96
C PRO A 359 -8.08 20.23 -40.14
N PRO A 360 -8.94 20.81 -40.98
CA PRO A 360 -10.32 20.34 -41.13
C PRO A 360 -10.34 18.91 -41.69
N ARG A 361 -11.20 18.09 -41.10
CA ARG A 361 -11.47 16.71 -41.48
C ARG A 361 -12.01 16.65 -42.92
N ALA A 362 -11.45 15.76 -43.73
CA ALA A 362 -11.94 15.52 -45.09
C ALA A 362 -13.43 15.09 -45.07
N PRO A 363 -14.25 15.55 -46.02
CA PRO A 363 -15.68 15.23 -46.05
C PRO A 363 -15.91 13.74 -46.33
N SER A 364 -16.87 13.15 -45.59
CA SER A 364 -17.32 11.78 -45.82
C SER A 364 -18.12 11.67 -47.12
N PRO A 365 -18.08 10.52 -47.82
CA PRO A 365 -18.79 10.35 -49.08
C PRO A 365 -20.31 10.35 -48.88
N ALA A 366 -21.01 10.93 -49.85
CA ALA A 366 -22.44 11.21 -49.84
C ALA A 366 -23.31 9.94 -49.70
N THR A 367 -24.33 10.03 -48.86
CA THR A 367 -25.43 9.08 -48.77
C THR A 367 -26.40 9.30 -49.95
N PRO A 368 -26.93 8.24 -50.60
CA PRO A 368 -27.85 8.41 -51.72
C PRO A 368 -29.21 8.97 -51.27
N THR A 369 -29.73 9.85 -52.11
CA THR A 369 -31.01 10.55 -52.00
C THR A 369 -32.22 9.62 -51.94
N GLU A 370 -33.18 9.99 -51.08
CA GLU A 370 -34.53 9.42 -51.00
C GLU A 370 -35.31 9.62 -52.31
N SER A 371 -36.12 8.62 -52.66
CA SER A 371 -37.25 8.76 -53.57
C SER A 371 -38.55 8.52 -52.79
N GLU A 372 -39.53 9.36 -53.10
CA GLU A 372 -40.77 9.66 -52.40
C GLU A 372 -41.88 8.56 -52.49
N PRO A 373 -43.02 8.72 -51.79
CA PRO A 373 -43.69 7.65 -51.04
C PRO A 373 -44.97 7.11 -51.70
N VAL A 374 -45.40 5.90 -51.31
CA VAL A 374 -46.79 5.45 -51.42
C VAL A 374 -47.16 4.54 -50.24
N THR A 375 -48.24 4.89 -49.53
CA THR A 375 -48.94 4.08 -48.50
C THR A 375 -50.17 3.40 -49.15
N PRO A 376 -51.00 2.62 -48.43
CA PRO A 376 -50.75 1.46 -47.56
C PRO A 376 -51.61 0.24 -48.01
N SER A 377 -51.30 -0.99 -47.58
CA SER A 377 -52.35 -2.03 -47.49
C SER A 377 -52.13 -3.05 -46.38
N SER A 378 -53.19 -3.22 -45.61
CA SER A 378 -53.53 -4.25 -44.62
C SER A 378 -53.05 -5.67 -44.93
N SER A 379 -52.62 -6.41 -43.90
CA SER A 379 -53.37 -7.56 -43.35
C SER A 379 -52.56 -8.30 -42.27
N VAL A 380 -53.11 -8.23 -41.06
CA VAL A 380 -53.18 -9.21 -39.95
C VAL A 380 -52.60 -10.62 -40.22
N HIS A 381 -51.69 -11.08 -39.35
CA HIS A 381 -51.88 -12.36 -38.63
C HIS A 381 -51.17 -12.37 -37.27
N SER A 382 -52.01 -12.55 -36.26
CA SER A 382 -51.81 -12.74 -34.82
C SER A 382 -51.57 -14.20 -34.45
N ILE A 383 -50.66 -14.50 -33.51
CA ILE A 383 -50.74 -15.59 -32.51
C ILE A 383 -49.82 -15.15 -31.33
N SER A 384 -50.27 -14.70 -30.15
CA SER A 384 -51.14 -15.28 -29.10
C SER A 384 -50.46 -16.31 -28.19
N VAL A 385 -50.11 -15.82 -27.00
CA VAL A 385 -49.80 -16.56 -25.75
C VAL A 385 -51.04 -17.35 -25.28
N PRO A 386 -50.89 -18.49 -24.58
CA PRO A 386 -51.93 -19.01 -23.71
C PRO A 386 -51.65 -18.72 -22.23
N LYS A 387 -52.64 -18.10 -21.57
CA LYS A 387 -52.94 -18.24 -20.15
C LYS A 387 -53.99 -19.34 -19.98
N SER A 388 -53.98 -20.04 -18.85
CA SER A 388 -55.20 -20.56 -18.23
C SER A 388 -55.10 -20.41 -16.71
N ALA A 389 -56.14 -19.78 -16.16
CA ALA A 389 -56.53 -19.72 -14.76
C ALA A 389 -57.25 -21.05 -14.36
N ASP A 390 -57.80 -21.34 -13.18
CA ASP A 390 -58.39 -20.61 -12.05
C ASP A 390 -58.44 -21.59 -10.84
N SER A 391 -58.50 -21.07 -9.61
CA SER A 391 -59.62 -21.35 -8.67
C SER A 391 -59.36 -20.78 -7.27
N GLU A 392 -60.40 -20.12 -6.76
CA GLU A 392 -60.60 -19.41 -5.49
C GLU A 392 -60.57 -20.32 -4.24
N GLU A 393 -60.27 -19.77 -3.05
CA GLU A 393 -61.24 -19.61 -1.94
C GLU A 393 -60.65 -19.03 -0.62
N SER A 394 -61.37 -18.04 -0.06
CA SER A 394 -61.65 -17.72 1.36
C SER A 394 -60.55 -17.53 2.44
N THR A 395 -60.24 -16.24 2.72
CA THR A 395 -60.32 -15.44 3.99
C THR A 395 -60.32 -16.12 5.40
N PRO A 396 -60.19 -15.35 6.53
CA PRO A 396 -59.07 -14.52 7.02
C PRO A 396 -58.82 -14.67 8.57
N HIS A 397 -57.74 -14.13 9.16
CA HIS A 397 -57.64 -13.61 10.56
C HIS A 397 -56.18 -13.13 10.79
N SER A 398 -55.90 -11.83 10.76
CA SER A 398 -55.88 -10.83 11.86
C SER A 398 -54.60 -10.83 12.74
N PRO A 399 -54.06 -9.65 13.11
CA PRO A 399 -52.70 -9.45 13.61
C PRO A 399 -52.64 -9.26 15.13
N TRP A 400 -51.44 -9.34 15.74
CA TRP A 400 -51.21 -8.85 17.10
C TRP A 400 -50.09 -7.81 17.17
N SER A 401 -50.52 -6.62 17.57
CA SER A 401 -49.77 -5.50 18.10
C SER A 401 -49.47 -5.67 19.59
N VAL A 402 -48.28 -5.19 20.00
CA VAL A 402 -47.96 -4.40 21.22
C VAL A 402 -48.71 -4.70 22.53
N GLN A 403 -47.98 -5.08 23.58
CA GLN A 403 -48.18 -4.45 24.91
C GLN A 403 -46.97 -4.54 25.86
N ARG A 404 -46.75 -3.42 26.57
CA ARG A 404 -45.86 -3.18 27.71
C ARG A 404 -46.38 -3.83 29.01
N SER A 405 -45.45 -4.11 29.93
CA SER A 405 -45.60 -3.96 31.40
C SER A 405 -44.18 -3.94 32.01
N GLN A 406 -43.61 -2.79 32.38
CA GLN A 406 -43.63 -2.12 33.70
C GLN A 406 -43.00 -2.89 34.88
N ASP A 407 -41.81 -2.39 35.26
CA ASP A 407 -41.32 -2.01 36.60
C ASP A 407 -41.44 -2.96 37.80
N VAL A 408 -40.27 -3.42 38.29
CA VAL A 408 -39.99 -3.49 39.73
C VAL A 408 -38.59 -2.93 40.02
N VAL A 409 -38.59 -1.95 40.91
CA VAL A 409 -37.48 -1.21 41.51
C VAL A 409 -36.83 -2.04 42.63
N VAL A 410 -35.50 -2.18 42.66
CA VAL A 410 -34.69 -2.20 43.91
C VAL A 410 -33.26 -1.68 43.63
N SER A 411 -32.78 -0.77 44.46
CA SER A 411 -31.37 -0.32 44.64
C SER A 411 -31.05 -0.38 46.16
N PRO A 412 -29.83 -0.05 46.65
CA PRO A 412 -28.55 -0.80 46.59
C PRO A 412 -27.89 -1.02 48.00
N ILE A 413 -26.63 -1.52 48.03
CA ILE A 413 -25.56 -1.42 49.11
C ILE A 413 -25.42 -2.63 50.09
N PRO A 414 -24.24 -3.02 50.69
CA PRO A 414 -22.87 -2.43 50.71
C PRO A 414 -21.62 -3.32 50.45
N ASN A 415 -20.52 -2.59 50.17
CA ASN A 415 -19.06 -2.75 50.37
C ASN A 415 -18.40 -3.89 51.21
N SER A 416 -17.40 -4.54 50.55
CA SER A 416 -15.97 -4.78 50.94
C SER A 416 -15.63 -5.72 52.15
N PRO A 417 -14.42 -6.33 52.30
CA PRO A 417 -13.07 -5.79 52.00
C PRO A 417 -12.02 -6.75 51.35
N LYS A 418 -10.86 -6.15 51.02
CA LYS A 418 -9.58 -6.73 50.52
C LYS A 418 -8.88 -7.62 51.58
N PRO A 419 -7.85 -8.38 51.17
CA PRO A 419 -6.67 -8.59 52.01
C PRO A 419 -5.37 -8.06 51.36
N THR A 420 -4.46 -7.58 52.22
CA THR A 420 -3.08 -7.18 51.90
C THR A 420 -2.13 -7.88 52.88
N LEU A 421 -0.89 -8.08 52.43
CA LEU A 421 0.38 -8.36 53.14
C LEU A 421 0.80 -9.82 53.41
N GLY A 422 2.05 -10.08 52.98
CA GLY A 422 2.87 -11.23 53.34
C GLY A 422 4.23 -11.19 52.63
N ARG A 423 5.14 -10.36 53.12
CA ARG A 423 6.55 -10.22 52.72
C ARG A 423 7.36 -11.34 53.39
N ILE A 424 8.13 -12.12 52.64
CA ILE A 424 9.19 -12.98 53.20
C ILE A 424 10.51 -12.67 52.48
N GLN A 425 11.48 -12.23 53.27
CA GLN A 425 12.91 -12.21 52.96
C GLN A 425 13.48 -13.61 53.13
N THR A 426 14.42 -14.02 52.28
CA THR A 426 15.53 -14.89 52.66
C THR A 426 16.73 -14.63 51.75
N GLU A 427 17.70 -13.97 52.37
CA GLU A 427 19.16 -14.18 52.35
C GLU A 427 19.90 -14.73 51.12
N SER A 428 20.98 -14.00 50.85
CA SER A 428 22.16 -14.35 50.06
C SER A 428 22.90 -15.59 50.56
N LEU A 429 23.47 -16.35 49.63
CA LEU A 429 24.73 -17.05 49.86
C LEU A 429 25.55 -17.03 48.56
N PHE A 430 26.74 -16.44 48.68
CA PHE A 430 27.90 -16.63 47.80
C PHE A 430 28.25 -18.12 47.69
N VAL A 431 28.79 -18.55 46.54
CA VAL A 431 30.10 -19.23 46.42
C VAL A 431 30.50 -19.32 44.94
N SER A 432 31.81 -19.24 44.77
CA SER A 432 32.69 -19.03 43.62
C SER A 432 32.81 -20.18 42.61
N GLU A 433 33.29 -19.78 41.42
CA GLU A 433 34.24 -20.44 40.51
C GLU A 433 34.50 -21.95 40.62
N THR A 434 34.42 -22.63 39.48
CA THR A 434 35.57 -23.37 38.93
C THR A 434 35.37 -23.66 37.44
N GLN A 435 36.42 -23.40 36.67
CA GLN A 435 36.64 -23.93 35.33
C GLN A 435 36.75 -25.47 35.39
N GLU A 436 36.31 -26.19 34.37
CA GLU A 436 37.21 -26.96 33.48
C GLU A 436 36.46 -27.80 32.43
N GLN A 437 37.05 -27.76 31.23
CA GLN A 437 37.24 -28.86 30.27
C GLN A 437 36.04 -29.57 29.61
N THR A 438 35.96 -29.34 28.29
CA THR A 438 35.50 -30.29 27.28
C THR A 438 36.27 -31.61 27.33
N PRO A 439 35.64 -32.73 26.96
CA PRO A 439 36.01 -33.34 25.69
C PRO A 439 34.83 -33.86 24.84
N GLU A 440 35.08 -33.93 23.54
CA GLU A 440 34.25 -34.53 22.50
C GLU A 440 34.00 -36.03 22.73
N SER A 441 32.80 -36.53 22.42
CA SER A 441 32.59 -37.64 21.47
C SER A 441 31.11 -38.01 21.32
N GLY A 442 30.79 -38.46 20.10
CA GLY A 442 29.47 -38.56 19.51
C GLY A 442 28.41 -39.40 20.22
N VAL A 443 27.15 -38.99 20.03
CA VAL A 443 26.04 -39.90 19.76
C VAL A 443 25.20 -39.31 18.62
N LEU A 444 25.13 -40.07 17.53
CA LEU A 444 24.24 -39.88 16.39
C LEU A 444 22.78 -40.04 16.86
N VAL A 445 21.95 -39.03 16.63
CA VAL A 445 20.48 -39.17 16.67
C VAL A 445 19.97 -38.90 15.26
N GLN A 446 19.56 -39.98 14.58
CA GLN A 446 18.86 -39.94 13.31
C GLN A 446 17.46 -39.34 13.49
N TYR A 447 17.12 -38.35 12.66
CA TYR A 447 15.74 -37.93 12.42
C TYR A 447 15.27 -38.50 11.08
N PRO A 448 14.01 -38.97 10.96
CA PRO A 448 13.52 -39.55 9.72
C PRO A 448 13.28 -38.48 8.64
N GLU A 449 13.63 -38.85 7.42
CA GLU A 449 13.41 -38.12 6.17
C GLU A 449 11.94 -37.69 6.03
N ILE A 450 11.71 -36.40 5.81
CA ILE A 450 10.45 -35.89 5.27
C ILE A 450 10.68 -35.50 3.82
N LEU A 451 9.92 -36.17 2.98
CA LEU A 451 9.81 -36.07 1.54
C LEU A 451 9.72 -34.62 1.04
N SER A 452 10.54 -34.34 0.02
CA SER A 452 10.42 -33.19 -0.87
C SER A 452 9.07 -33.21 -1.62
N PRO A 453 8.35 -32.08 -1.73
CA PRO A 453 7.41 -31.88 -2.81
C PRO A 453 8.08 -31.05 -3.90
N ALA A 454 8.59 -31.76 -4.91
CA ALA A 454 8.69 -31.22 -6.26
C ALA A 454 7.26 -31.02 -6.79
N MET A 455 6.76 -29.79 -6.72
CA MET A 455 5.71 -29.31 -7.61
C MET A 455 6.07 -27.88 -8.02
N ALA A 456 6.88 -27.80 -9.07
CA ALA A 456 7.01 -26.60 -9.86
C ALA A 456 5.64 -26.31 -10.49
N ASN A 457 5.08 -25.15 -10.17
CA ASN A 457 3.86 -24.63 -10.78
C ASN A 457 4.22 -24.11 -12.19
N PRO A 458 3.72 -24.70 -13.28
CA PRO A 458 4.11 -24.30 -14.62
C PRO A 458 3.06 -23.35 -15.20
N MET A 459 2.88 -22.16 -14.61
CA MET A 459 2.23 -21.01 -15.28
C MET A 459 2.65 -19.70 -14.60
N VAL A 460 3.94 -19.38 -14.68
CA VAL A 460 4.38 -17.98 -14.61
C VAL A 460 5.00 -17.70 -15.96
N ASN A 461 4.28 -16.99 -16.81
CA ASN A 461 4.79 -16.52 -18.09
C ASN A 461 6.11 -15.77 -17.81
N GLN A 462 7.20 -16.29 -18.35
CA GLN A 462 8.49 -15.60 -18.40
C GLN A 462 8.34 -14.30 -19.18
N ARG A 463 7.98 -13.21 -18.51
CA ARG A 463 8.31 -11.87 -18.97
C ARG A 463 9.69 -11.54 -18.45
N ILE A 464 10.68 -11.88 -19.26
CA ILE A 464 11.94 -11.14 -19.26
C ILE A 464 11.55 -9.69 -19.55
N VAL A 465 11.80 -8.78 -18.62
CA VAL A 465 11.59 -7.34 -18.81
C VAL A 465 12.46 -6.88 -19.97
N ARG A 466 11.85 -6.75 -21.15
CA ARG A 466 12.41 -6.02 -22.29
C ARG A 466 11.42 -4.91 -22.63
N ASN A 467 11.96 -3.69 -22.62
CA ASN A 467 11.31 -2.43 -22.96
C ASN A 467 10.69 -2.45 -24.36
N GLU A 468 9.39 -2.20 -24.45
CA GLU A 468 8.71 -1.59 -25.61
C GLU A 468 7.52 -0.76 -25.08
N PRO A 469 7.26 0.46 -25.57
CA PRO A 469 6.19 1.31 -25.06
C PRO A 469 4.84 0.91 -25.69
N LEU A 470 3.87 0.51 -24.87
CA LEU A 470 2.53 0.19 -25.35
C LEU A 470 1.60 1.40 -25.26
N GLY A 471 1.35 2.01 -26.42
CA GLY A 471 0.16 2.81 -26.67
C GLY A 471 -1.08 1.92 -26.83
N LEU A 472 -2.21 2.45 -26.39
CA LEU A 472 -3.60 1.99 -26.56
C LEU A 472 -3.83 1.08 -27.77
N TYR A 473 -4.45 -0.10 -27.60
CA TYR A 473 -5.61 -0.57 -28.37
C TYR A 473 -6.27 -1.78 -27.69
N SER A 474 -7.59 -1.70 -27.56
CA SER A 474 -8.51 -2.66 -26.96
C SER A 474 -9.01 -3.68 -27.99
N LEU A 475 -9.33 -4.89 -27.51
CA LEU A 475 -10.08 -5.98 -28.17
C LEU A 475 -9.74 -6.32 -29.63
N THR A 476 -8.97 -7.39 -29.85
CA THR A 476 -9.22 -8.49 -30.85
C THR A 476 -7.95 -9.34 -31.05
N ILE A 477 -7.52 -10.16 -30.08
CA ILE A 477 -6.63 -11.31 -30.37
C ILE A 477 -6.99 -12.45 -29.42
N TRP A 478 -8.04 -13.21 -29.77
CA TRP A 478 -8.36 -14.51 -29.15
C TRP A 478 -8.65 -15.59 -30.19
N LEU A 479 -8.11 -15.46 -31.41
CA LEU A 479 -8.41 -16.38 -32.53
C LEU A 479 -7.23 -16.71 -33.45
N PHE A 480 -5.97 -16.60 -32.98
CA PHE A 480 -4.80 -16.92 -33.81
C PHE A 480 -3.72 -17.80 -33.17
N TYR A 481 -3.97 -18.44 -32.03
CA TYR A 481 -2.94 -19.21 -31.30
C TYR A 481 -3.16 -20.74 -31.22
N THR A 482 -4.04 -21.31 -32.05
CA THR A 482 -4.38 -22.76 -32.01
C THR A 482 -4.14 -23.51 -33.32
N LEU A 483 -3.20 -23.07 -34.15
CA LEU A 483 -2.69 -23.85 -35.28
C LEU A 483 -1.20 -23.54 -35.41
N ILE A 484 -0.38 -24.59 -35.63
CA ILE A 484 1.09 -24.62 -35.60
C ILE A 484 1.64 -24.90 -34.19
N TYR A 485 1.63 -26.17 -33.76
CA TYR A 485 2.78 -26.85 -33.12
C TYR A 485 2.41 -28.26 -32.65
N ALA A 486 2.65 -29.25 -33.52
CA ALA A 486 3.07 -30.64 -33.27
C ALA A 486 2.98 -31.40 -34.62
N PRO A 487 3.79 -32.45 -34.92
CA PRO A 487 4.93 -33.04 -34.19
C PRO A 487 6.18 -33.29 -35.09
N THR A 488 7.34 -33.67 -34.51
CA THR A 488 8.17 -34.80 -35.01
C THR A 488 9.30 -35.16 -34.04
N MET A 489 9.31 -36.44 -33.67
CA MET A 489 10.38 -37.20 -33.03
C MET A 489 11.26 -37.87 -34.09
N THR A 490 12.53 -38.14 -33.73
CA THR A 490 13.47 -39.16 -34.28
C THR A 490 14.49 -38.74 -35.36
N LEU A 491 15.72 -39.28 -35.21
CA LEU A 491 16.95 -39.24 -36.06
C LEU A 491 17.88 -38.04 -35.75
N LEU A 492 19.18 -38.15 -35.45
CA LEU A 492 20.21 -39.10 -35.89
C LEU A 492 21.39 -39.14 -34.88
N ARG A 493 21.92 -40.34 -34.60
CA ARG A 493 23.27 -40.57 -34.05
C ARG A 493 24.31 -40.52 -35.19
N VAL A 494 25.58 -40.33 -34.80
CA VAL A 494 26.83 -40.52 -35.56
C VAL A 494 27.33 -39.26 -36.29
N PHE A 495 28.42 -38.66 -35.78
CA PHE A 495 29.72 -38.58 -36.47
C PHE A 495 30.81 -37.97 -35.54
N LEU A 496 31.73 -38.86 -35.14
CA LEU A 496 33.17 -38.71 -34.88
C LEU A 496 33.76 -38.01 -33.64
N ASN A 497 34.38 -38.86 -32.82
CA ASN A 497 35.64 -38.67 -32.09
C ASN A 497 36.70 -37.90 -32.88
N GLN A 498 37.48 -37.06 -32.20
CA GLN A 498 38.93 -37.20 -32.14
C GLN A 498 39.51 -36.47 -30.90
N ASP A 499 40.36 -37.20 -30.18
CA ASP A 499 41.23 -36.78 -29.08
C ASP A 499 42.20 -35.65 -29.49
N VAL A 500 42.69 -34.85 -28.52
CA VAL A 500 44.12 -34.61 -28.23
C VAL A 500 44.27 -33.79 -26.93
N HIS A 501 45.25 -34.21 -26.11
CA HIS A 501 45.63 -33.78 -24.76
C HIS A 501 46.77 -32.68 -24.79
N PRO A 502 47.41 -32.26 -23.67
CA PRO A 502 47.63 -30.85 -23.29
C PRO A 502 49.05 -30.25 -23.48
N HIS A 503 49.13 -28.90 -23.36
CA HIS A 503 50.24 -28.00 -22.91
C HIS A 503 51.65 -28.06 -23.56
N PRO A 504 52.40 -26.93 -23.70
CA PRO A 504 53.15 -26.35 -22.57
C PRO A 504 53.36 -24.81 -22.57
N LEU A 505 54.16 -24.40 -21.58
CA LEU A 505 54.53 -23.12 -20.97
C LEU A 505 55.27 -22.05 -21.82
N CYS A 506 55.50 -20.91 -21.13
CA CYS A 506 56.40 -19.76 -21.35
C CYS A 506 55.75 -18.52 -22.00
N HIS A 507 55.94 -17.27 -21.56
CA HIS A 507 56.59 -16.63 -20.39
C HIS A 507 56.31 -15.10 -20.54
N TYR A 508 56.19 -14.36 -19.43
CA TYR A 508 56.34 -12.88 -19.24
C TYR A 508 55.68 -11.92 -20.27
N GLY A 509 54.75 -11.03 -19.92
CA GLY A 509 54.75 -10.08 -18.82
C GLY A 509 54.96 -8.66 -19.37
N TYR A 510 53.98 -7.76 -19.22
CA TYR A 510 54.06 -6.34 -18.85
C TYR A 510 52.75 -5.60 -19.24
N LEU A 511 52.22 -4.88 -18.24
CA LEU A 511 51.02 -4.01 -18.19
C LEU A 511 49.67 -4.69 -17.91
#